data_AF-A0A6G0XGD3-F1
#
_entry.id   AF-A0A6G0XGD3-F1
#
_cell.length_a   1.000
_cell.length_b   1.000
_cell.length_c   1.000
_cell.angle_alpha   90.00
_cell.angle_beta   90.00
_cell.angle_gamma   90.00
#
_symmetry.space_group_name_H-M   'P 1'
#
loop_
_entity.id
_entity.type
_entity.pdbx_description
1 polymer ?
#
loop_
_entity_poly.entity_id
_entity_poly.type
_entity_poly.pdbx_seq_one_letter_code
_entity_poly.pdbx_strand_id
1 'polypeptide(L)'
;MNALKPWNVPSLSIHETSVPVKTMDPGSSSLVKGKLLLPNSDEPIPFENDHFKGQILFLLRTDPQPPKWSHLFAGRRRTFWIQLQGQFKKSPQGQVYIGGEVPRKMQLGVITRSFCSILLRVLNMLVVGLHYSLGQSAPEVENQVSNEELGHICFPLHSSVDEFVCTPAGQVPPALGQDNFGETSEARAHRKAAKELYRYNTHDTYTFSFFSYYIDFVEWKVVHVPGLPMINLERFWNDMPLRIVSYSVAAEQGTEQRHKKEAHTQQDKEYYMCVEMNPSAIVATRR
;
A
#
# COMPACT_ATOMS: atom_id res chain seq x y z
N MET A 1 9.48 -28.64 -0.09
CA MET A 1 9.37 -27.20 -0.39
C MET A 1 9.35 -27.07 -1.90
N ASN A 2 8.32 -26.46 -2.49
CA ASN A 2 8.31 -26.19 -3.94
C ASN A 2 9.44 -25.20 -4.25
N ALA A 3 10.27 -25.50 -5.24
CA ALA A 3 11.32 -24.59 -5.68
C ALA A 3 10.70 -23.28 -6.19
N LEU A 4 11.27 -22.14 -5.78
CA LEU A 4 10.85 -20.82 -6.24
C LEU A 4 10.92 -20.75 -7.77
N LYS A 5 9.86 -20.26 -8.39
CA LYS A 5 9.79 -20.08 -9.84
C LYS A 5 10.33 -18.69 -10.21
N PRO A 6 10.80 -18.48 -11.45
CA PRO A 6 11.28 -17.16 -11.90
C PRO A 6 10.25 -16.04 -11.71
N TRP A 7 8.96 -16.33 -11.96
CA TRP A 7 7.87 -15.38 -11.77
C TRP A 7 7.55 -15.07 -10.31
N ASN A 8 8.15 -15.76 -9.33
CA ASN A 8 8.06 -15.39 -7.91
C ASN A 8 9.09 -14.33 -7.51
N VAL A 9 9.88 -13.81 -8.47
CA VAL A 9 10.81 -12.69 -8.28
C VAL A 9 11.71 -12.89 -7.06
N PRO A 10 12.58 -13.92 -7.05
CA PRO A 10 13.40 -14.27 -5.88
C PRO A 10 14.38 -13.16 -5.44
N SER A 11 14.66 -12.18 -6.31
CA SER A 11 15.44 -10.99 -6.01
C SER A 11 14.68 -9.94 -5.19
N LEU A 12 13.37 -10.07 -5.03
CA LEU A 12 12.53 -9.17 -4.24
C LEU A 12 11.99 -9.90 -3.02
N SER A 13 12.46 -9.53 -1.83
CA SER A 13 12.03 -10.13 -0.57
C SER A 13 10.77 -9.43 -0.08
N ILE A 14 9.60 -10.09 -0.13
CA ILE A 14 8.31 -9.53 0.28
C ILE A 14 7.81 -10.23 1.55
N HIS A 15 7.53 -9.47 2.60
CA HIS A 15 7.05 -10.02 3.88
C HIS A 15 5.87 -9.24 4.41
N GLU A 16 4.95 -9.95 5.06
CA GLU A 16 4.08 -9.30 6.04
C GLU A 16 4.95 -8.71 7.15
N THR A 17 4.55 -7.55 7.63
CA THR A 17 5.16 -6.93 8.80
C THR A 17 4.06 -6.49 9.73
N SER A 18 4.13 -6.89 11.00
CA SER A 18 3.27 -6.31 12.02
C SER A 18 3.99 -5.12 12.65
N VAL A 19 3.33 -3.97 12.66
CA VAL A 19 3.76 -2.82 13.46
C VAL A 19 3.46 -3.16 14.92
N PRO A 20 4.45 -3.28 15.81
CA PRO A 20 4.20 -3.60 17.21
C PRO A 20 3.26 -2.56 17.80
N VAL A 21 2.25 -3.04 18.52
CA VAL A 21 1.44 -2.17 19.38
C VAL A 21 2.35 -1.58 20.45
N LYS A 22 2.37 -0.23 20.53
CA LYS A 22 2.92 0.60 21.62
C LYS A 22 3.75 -0.18 22.67
N THR A 23 4.99 -0.52 22.36
CA THR A 23 5.96 -0.88 23.39
C THR A 23 6.52 0.42 23.99
N MET A 24 6.63 0.48 25.32
CA MET A 24 7.14 1.62 26.09
C MET A 24 8.63 1.93 25.85
N ASP A 25 9.26 1.32 24.84
CA ASP A 25 10.69 1.41 24.61
C ASP A 25 10.97 2.25 23.34
N PRO A 26 11.28 3.55 23.48
CA PRO A 26 11.37 4.50 22.36
C PRO A 26 12.52 4.25 21.37
N GLY A 27 13.35 3.21 21.60
CA GLY A 27 14.41 2.78 20.69
C GLY A 27 14.13 1.50 19.90
N SER A 28 12.98 0.83 20.12
CA SER A 28 12.71 -0.53 19.61
C SER A 28 11.38 -0.66 18.85
N SER A 29 11.08 0.27 17.93
CA SER A 29 10.02 0.05 16.93
C SER A 29 10.52 -0.85 15.79
N SER A 30 11.15 -1.98 16.13
CA SER A 30 11.46 -2.98 15.11
C SER A 30 10.15 -3.61 14.65
N LEU A 31 9.78 -3.40 13.38
CA LEU A 31 8.68 -4.14 12.78
C LEU A 31 9.01 -5.64 12.90
N VAL A 32 8.05 -6.41 13.42
CA VAL A 32 8.22 -7.86 13.45
C VAL A 32 7.98 -8.36 12.03
N LYS A 33 9.05 -8.86 11.41
CA LYS A 33 9.02 -9.49 10.10
C LYS A 33 8.20 -10.78 10.22
N GLY A 34 7.03 -10.77 9.60
CA GLY A 34 6.09 -11.87 9.59
C GLY A 34 6.33 -12.82 8.41
N LYS A 35 5.23 -13.36 7.89
CA LYS A 35 5.23 -14.38 6.84
C LYS A 35 5.81 -13.87 5.53
N LEU A 36 6.61 -14.69 4.86
CA LEU A 36 7.03 -14.45 3.47
C LEU A 36 5.80 -14.48 2.55
N LEU A 37 5.64 -13.44 1.75
CA LEU A 37 4.62 -13.38 0.70
C LEU A 37 5.29 -13.66 -0.65
N LEU A 38 4.90 -14.76 -1.29
CA LEU A 38 5.38 -15.07 -2.64
C LEU A 38 4.54 -14.30 -3.67
N PRO A 39 5.12 -13.35 -4.42
CA PRO A 39 4.38 -12.73 -5.50
C PRO A 39 4.05 -13.78 -6.56
N ASN A 40 2.91 -13.62 -7.22
CA ASN A 40 2.39 -14.60 -8.18
C ASN A 40 2.22 -16.01 -7.58
N SER A 41 1.94 -16.12 -6.27
CA SER A 41 1.50 -17.36 -5.63
C SER A 41 0.26 -17.91 -6.34
N ASP A 42 0.14 -19.23 -6.46
CA ASP A 42 -1.03 -19.85 -7.07
C ASP A 42 -2.29 -19.63 -6.22
N GLU A 43 -2.18 -19.48 -4.91
CA GLU A 43 -3.31 -19.20 -4.03
C GLU A 43 -3.11 -17.87 -3.29
N PRO A 44 -4.20 -17.13 -2.98
CA PRO A 44 -4.12 -15.98 -2.09
C PRO A 44 -3.49 -16.36 -0.74
N ILE A 45 -2.67 -15.45 -0.21
CA ILE A 45 -1.93 -15.70 1.01
C ILE A 45 -2.72 -15.09 2.19
N PRO A 46 -3.15 -15.90 3.17
CA PRO A 46 -3.84 -15.37 4.35
C PRO A 46 -2.86 -14.63 5.26
N PHE A 47 -3.36 -13.58 5.90
CA PHE A 47 -2.68 -12.75 6.89
C PHE A 47 -3.67 -12.26 7.95
N GLU A 48 -3.20 -12.03 9.17
CA GLU A 48 -4.05 -11.60 10.28
C GLU A 48 -3.24 -10.83 11.33
N ASN A 49 -3.80 -9.74 11.82
CA ASN A 49 -3.28 -8.97 12.96
C ASN A 49 -4.42 -8.65 13.94
N ASP A 50 -4.18 -7.75 14.89
CA ASP A 50 -5.16 -7.37 15.91
C ASP A 50 -6.38 -6.60 15.37
N HIS A 51 -6.25 -5.97 14.20
CA HIS A 51 -7.24 -5.05 13.63
C HIS A 51 -7.91 -5.58 12.37
N PHE A 52 -7.28 -6.52 11.66
CA PHE A 52 -7.76 -7.02 10.38
C PHE A 52 -7.39 -8.50 10.17
N LYS A 53 -8.30 -9.23 9.53
CA LYS A 53 -8.07 -10.60 9.05
C LYS A 53 -8.41 -10.65 7.57
N GLY A 54 -7.51 -11.19 6.76
CA GLY A 54 -7.77 -11.27 5.33
C GLY A 54 -6.80 -12.15 4.57
N GLN A 55 -6.80 -11.95 3.26
CA GLN A 55 -5.92 -12.60 2.31
C GLN A 55 -5.53 -11.62 1.21
N ILE A 56 -4.33 -11.80 0.69
CA ILE A 56 -3.74 -10.96 -0.34
C ILE A 56 -3.28 -11.82 -1.52
N LEU A 57 -3.59 -11.37 -2.72
CA LEU A 57 -2.98 -11.85 -3.95
C LEU A 57 -2.12 -10.72 -4.52
N PHE A 58 -0.80 -10.90 -4.40
CA PHE A 58 0.19 -9.93 -4.87
C PHE A 58 0.72 -10.38 -6.23
N LEU A 59 0.29 -9.71 -7.30
CA LEU A 59 0.64 -10.08 -8.66
C LEU A 59 1.66 -9.09 -9.25
N LEU A 60 2.72 -9.64 -9.84
CA LEU A 60 3.76 -8.89 -10.54
C LEU A 60 3.78 -9.30 -11.99
N ARG A 61 3.87 -8.33 -12.89
CA ARG A 61 4.14 -8.61 -14.30
C ARG A 61 5.61 -9.02 -14.45
N THR A 62 5.85 -10.27 -14.80
CA THR A 62 7.20 -10.85 -14.96
C THR A 62 7.40 -11.42 -16.35
N ASP A 63 8.66 -11.66 -16.70
CA ASP A 63 9.08 -12.49 -17.83
C ASP A 63 10.06 -13.56 -17.32
N PRO A 64 9.71 -14.87 -17.35
CA PRO A 64 8.46 -15.44 -17.88
C PRO A 64 7.23 -15.05 -17.05
N GLN A 65 6.07 -15.00 -17.71
CA GLN A 65 4.79 -14.73 -17.05
C GLN A 65 4.30 -15.94 -16.24
N PRO A 66 3.63 -15.72 -15.09
CA PRO A 66 3.01 -16.80 -14.33
C PRO A 66 1.83 -17.40 -15.12
N PRO A 67 1.81 -18.73 -15.40
CA PRO A 67 0.77 -19.34 -16.22
C PRO A 67 -0.66 -19.11 -15.69
N LYS A 68 -0.85 -19.18 -14.37
CA LYS A 68 -2.17 -19.01 -13.72
C LYS A 68 -2.73 -17.59 -13.89
N TRP A 69 -1.87 -16.58 -13.86
CA TRP A 69 -2.27 -15.17 -13.75
C TRP A 69 -1.99 -14.32 -15.00
N SER A 70 -1.37 -14.89 -16.04
CA SER A 70 -0.99 -14.18 -17.27
C SER A 70 -2.16 -13.42 -17.92
N HIS A 71 -3.36 -14.00 -17.92
CA HIS A 71 -4.58 -13.41 -18.46
C HIS A 71 -4.92 -12.05 -17.82
N LEU A 72 -4.63 -11.86 -16.53
CA LEU A 72 -4.89 -10.62 -15.78
C LEU A 72 -4.04 -9.42 -16.27
N PHE A 73 -2.94 -9.70 -16.95
CA PHE A 73 -2.02 -8.68 -17.52
C PHE A 73 -2.13 -8.56 -19.05
N ALA A 74 -2.81 -9.49 -19.73
CA ALA A 74 -2.95 -9.49 -21.18
C ALA A 74 -3.63 -8.20 -21.68
N GLY A 75 -3.01 -7.51 -22.65
CA GLY A 75 -3.50 -6.24 -23.20
C GLY A 75 -3.51 -5.06 -22.22
N ARG A 76 -3.01 -5.23 -20.99
CA ARG A 76 -3.05 -4.23 -19.92
C ARG A 76 -1.65 -3.67 -19.66
N ARG A 77 -1.58 -2.40 -19.25
CA ARG A 77 -0.30 -1.70 -18.98
C ARG A 77 0.17 -1.81 -17.53
N ARG A 78 -0.65 -2.36 -16.64
CA ARG A 78 -0.30 -2.54 -15.22
C ARG A 78 0.97 -3.38 -15.07
N THR A 79 1.84 -2.95 -14.16
CA THR A 79 3.12 -3.59 -13.83
C THR A 79 2.99 -4.45 -12.58
N PHE A 80 2.08 -4.09 -11.67
CA PHE A 80 1.65 -4.94 -10.57
C PHE A 80 0.13 -4.85 -10.41
N TRP A 81 -0.44 -5.81 -9.70
CA TRP A 81 -1.83 -5.80 -9.28
C TRP A 81 -1.96 -6.46 -7.91
N ILE A 82 -2.46 -5.70 -6.94
CA ILE A 82 -2.72 -6.21 -5.60
C ILE A 82 -4.21 -6.34 -5.43
N GLN A 83 -4.65 -7.54 -5.06
CA GLN A 83 -6.02 -7.84 -4.71
C GLN A 83 -6.09 -8.25 -3.24
N LEU A 84 -7.03 -7.70 -2.50
CA LEU A 84 -7.18 -7.92 -1.07
C LEU A 84 -8.63 -8.21 -0.74
N GLN A 85 -8.82 -9.18 0.16
CA GLN A 85 -10.13 -9.50 0.72
C GLN A 85 -10.00 -9.73 2.21
N GLY A 86 -10.89 -9.14 3.00
CA GLY A 86 -10.90 -9.40 4.44
C GLY A 86 -11.92 -8.59 5.21
N GLN A 87 -11.84 -8.73 6.53
CA GLN A 87 -12.77 -8.16 7.50
C GLN A 87 -12.00 -7.46 8.62
N PHE A 88 -12.54 -6.33 9.06
CA PHE A 88 -12.04 -5.61 10.22
C PHE A 88 -12.41 -6.36 11.51
N LYS A 89 -11.45 -6.53 12.41
CA LYS A 89 -11.67 -7.07 13.76
C LYS A 89 -12.11 -5.98 14.74
N LYS A 90 -11.79 -4.73 14.42
CA LYS A 90 -12.18 -3.51 15.14
C LYS A 90 -12.56 -2.44 14.11
N SER A 91 -13.60 -1.67 14.40
CA SER A 91 -13.99 -0.55 13.53
C SER A 91 -12.84 0.45 13.40
N PRO A 92 -12.50 0.90 12.17
CA PRO A 92 -11.48 1.93 11.98
C PRO A 92 -11.75 3.21 12.75
N GLN A 93 -10.71 3.83 13.29
CA GLN A 93 -10.81 5.09 14.05
C GLN A 93 -11.03 6.35 13.17
N GLY A 94 -11.16 6.17 11.85
CA GLY A 94 -11.33 7.27 10.91
C GLY A 94 -11.20 6.83 9.46
N GLN A 95 -10.72 7.75 8.62
CA GLN A 95 -10.47 7.47 7.21
C GLN A 95 -9.43 6.37 7.05
N VAL A 96 -9.79 5.30 6.34
CA VAL A 96 -8.86 4.25 5.94
C VAL A 96 -8.12 4.70 4.68
N TYR A 97 -6.79 4.63 4.73
CA TYR A 97 -5.87 4.95 3.67
C TYR A 97 -5.18 3.70 3.13
N ILE A 98 -4.76 3.75 1.87
CA ILE A 98 -3.89 2.77 1.24
C ILE A 98 -2.75 3.48 0.51
N GLY A 99 -1.54 2.94 0.54
CA GLY A 99 -0.41 3.62 -0.07
C GLY A 99 0.95 2.95 0.10
N GLY A 100 1.99 3.69 -0.27
CA GLY A 100 3.40 3.33 -0.07
C GLY A 100 4.03 4.15 1.06
N GLU A 101 4.78 3.50 1.94
CA GLU A 101 5.52 4.12 3.04
C GLU A 101 6.97 3.60 3.07
N VAL A 102 7.93 4.46 3.46
CA VAL A 102 9.32 4.09 3.70
C VAL A 102 9.67 4.25 5.19
N PRO A 103 10.57 3.43 5.75
CA PRO A 103 10.79 3.33 7.19
C PRO A 103 11.38 4.58 7.85
N ARG A 104 11.92 5.52 7.07
CA ARG A 104 12.58 6.73 7.56
C ARG A 104 12.38 7.88 6.57
N LYS A 105 12.77 9.08 6.99
CA LYS A 105 12.79 10.28 6.15
C LYS A 105 13.58 10.08 4.86
N MET A 106 13.01 10.54 3.76
CA MET A 106 13.66 10.56 2.45
C MET A 106 14.68 11.70 2.37
N GLN A 107 15.91 11.38 1.96
CA GLN A 107 16.98 12.36 1.77
C GLN A 107 17.10 12.70 0.28
N LEU A 108 16.35 13.71 -0.15
CA LEU A 108 16.26 14.09 -1.57
C LEU A 108 17.19 15.26 -1.90
N GLY A 109 18.07 15.08 -2.88
CA GLY A 109 18.77 16.18 -3.55
C GLY A 109 17.86 17.02 -4.45
N VAL A 110 18.35 18.15 -4.97
CA VAL A 110 17.56 19.12 -5.76
C VAL A 110 16.87 18.48 -6.98
N ILE A 111 17.61 17.65 -7.72
CA ILE A 111 17.09 16.97 -8.92
C ILE A 111 15.99 15.98 -8.53
N THR A 112 16.24 15.10 -7.56
CA THR A 112 15.27 14.10 -7.12
C THR A 112 14.02 14.77 -6.52
N ARG A 113 14.17 15.87 -5.79
CA ARG A 113 13.05 16.66 -5.28
C ARG A 113 12.19 17.23 -6.42
N SER A 114 12.80 17.64 -7.52
CA SER A 114 12.07 18.09 -8.72
C SER A 114 11.28 16.96 -9.36
N PHE A 115 11.85 15.76 -9.46
CA PHE A 115 11.12 14.57 -9.93
C PHE A 115 9.96 14.20 -9.01
N CYS A 116 10.16 14.23 -7.68
CA CYS A 116 9.07 14.02 -6.71
C CYS A 116 7.92 15.01 -6.93
N SER A 117 8.21 16.29 -7.13
CA SER A 117 7.17 17.29 -7.38
C SER A 117 6.35 16.99 -8.63
N ILE A 118 6.98 16.51 -9.71
CA ILE A 118 6.29 16.11 -10.94
C ILE A 118 5.42 14.88 -10.68
N LEU A 119 5.96 13.86 -10.00
CA LEU A 119 5.20 12.65 -9.62
C LEU A 119 3.97 12.98 -8.79
N LEU A 120 4.13 13.81 -7.76
CA LEU A 120 3.04 14.23 -6.88
C LEU A 120 1.98 15.04 -7.63
N ARG A 121 2.35 15.87 -8.61
CA ARG A 121 1.38 16.57 -9.47
C ARG A 121 0.57 15.58 -10.31
N VAL A 122 1.23 14.59 -10.92
CA VAL A 122 0.54 13.52 -11.68
C VAL A 122 -0.43 12.77 -10.78
N LEU A 123 0.00 12.37 -9.58
CA LEU A 123 -0.86 11.64 -8.64
C LEU A 123 -2.06 12.49 -8.15
N ASN A 124 -1.85 13.78 -7.87
CA ASN A 124 -2.93 14.69 -7.48
C ASN A 124 -3.99 14.89 -8.59
N MET A 125 -3.61 14.78 -9.87
CA MET A 125 -4.57 14.84 -10.98
C MET A 125 -5.42 13.57 -11.09
N LEU A 126 -4.90 12.43 -10.63
CA LEU A 126 -5.54 11.12 -10.81
C LEU A 126 -6.40 10.71 -9.61
N VAL A 127 -6.08 11.18 -8.41
CA VAL A 127 -6.72 10.73 -7.17
C VAL A 127 -7.01 11.89 -6.22
N VAL A 128 -8.27 12.01 -5.83
CA VAL A 128 -8.71 12.97 -4.81
C VAL A 128 -8.36 12.46 -3.42
N GLY A 129 -7.87 13.35 -2.56
CA GLY A 129 -7.56 13.03 -1.16
C GLY A 129 -6.15 12.48 -0.93
N LEU A 130 -5.25 12.63 -1.92
CA LEU A 130 -3.82 12.30 -1.74
C LEU A 130 -3.26 12.98 -0.50
N HIS A 131 -2.63 12.18 0.36
CA HIS A 131 -1.78 12.65 1.44
C HIS A 131 -0.36 12.10 1.22
N TYR A 132 0.64 12.93 1.48
CA TYR A 132 2.03 12.53 1.33
C TYR A 132 2.91 13.25 2.35
N SER A 133 4.01 12.60 2.70
CA SER A 133 5.08 13.19 3.49
C SER A 133 6.42 12.71 2.95
N LEU A 134 7.46 13.54 3.07
CA LEU A 134 8.83 13.15 2.77
C LEU A 134 9.58 12.64 4.01
N GLY A 135 8.91 12.62 5.15
CA GLY A 135 9.51 12.40 6.47
C GLY A 135 9.66 13.72 7.22
N GLN A 136 8.92 13.87 8.32
CA GLN A 136 9.07 14.97 9.27
C GLN A 136 9.64 14.41 10.59
N SER A 137 10.78 14.95 11.01
CA SER A 137 11.30 14.72 12.36
C SER A 137 10.56 15.68 13.29
N ALA A 138 9.99 15.18 14.39
CA ALA A 138 9.50 16.05 15.45
C ALA A 138 10.69 16.89 15.98
N PRO A 139 10.50 18.17 16.36
CA PRO A 139 11.52 18.88 17.11
C PRO A 139 11.88 18.05 18.35
N GLU A 140 13.18 17.92 18.64
CA GLU A 140 13.69 17.23 19.82
C GLU A 140 13.18 17.95 21.09
N VAL A 141 12.03 17.54 21.59
CA VAL A 141 11.57 17.90 22.92
C VAL A 141 11.93 16.73 23.82
N GLU A 142 12.84 16.96 24.78
CA GLU A 142 13.18 16.00 25.83
C GLU A 142 11.89 15.42 26.43
N ASN A 143 11.78 14.08 26.43
CA ASN A 143 10.67 13.28 26.99
C ASN A 143 9.38 13.12 26.17
N GLN A 144 9.35 13.37 24.85
CA GLN A 144 8.19 12.98 24.01
C GLN A 144 8.49 11.82 23.06
N VAL A 145 7.61 10.80 23.08
CA VAL A 145 7.59 9.65 22.16
C VAL A 145 7.49 10.15 20.72
N SER A 146 8.26 9.54 19.81
CA SER A 146 8.45 9.94 18.41
C SER A 146 7.13 10.28 17.68
N ASN A 147 6.81 11.57 17.61
CA ASN A 147 5.69 12.12 16.83
C ASN A 147 6.06 12.25 15.34
N GLU A 148 6.83 11.28 14.83
CA GLU A 148 7.38 11.35 13.47
C GLU A 148 6.35 10.90 12.44
N GLU A 149 6.23 11.69 11.37
CA GLU A 149 5.54 11.29 10.16
C GLU A 149 6.56 10.73 9.18
N LEU A 150 6.45 9.45 8.85
CA LEU A 150 7.37 8.79 7.91
C LEU A 150 7.16 9.27 6.46
N GLY A 151 8.14 9.03 5.60
CA GLY A 151 7.97 9.26 4.16
C GLY A 151 6.89 8.34 3.58
N HIS A 152 5.85 8.89 2.96
CA HIS A 152 4.76 8.09 2.39
C HIS A 152 3.96 8.86 1.32
N ILE A 153 3.18 8.10 0.55
CA ILE A 153 2.15 8.57 -0.38
C ILE A 153 0.94 7.64 -0.17
N CYS A 154 -0.20 8.18 0.24
CA CYS A 154 -1.40 7.40 0.49
C CYS A 154 -2.68 8.10 0.02
N PHE A 155 -3.72 7.30 -0.16
CA PHE A 155 -4.99 7.73 -0.70
C PHE A 155 -6.15 7.14 0.11
N PRO A 156 -7.31 7.80 0.20
CA PRO A 156 -8.49 7.24 0.86
C PRO A 156 -8.89 5.94 0.16
N LEU A 157 -8.82 4.81 0.87
CA LEU A 157 -8.94 3.48 0.28
C LEU A 157 -10.22 3.35 -0.54
N HIS A 158 -11.37 3.64 0.08
CA HIS A 158 -12.68 3.47 -0.54
C HIS A 158 -12.79 4.20 -1.89
N SER A 159 -12.39 5.47 -1.98
CA SER A 159 -12.55 6.24 -3.23
C SER A 159 -11.41 6.06 -4.23
N SER A 160 -10.28 5.44 -3.84
CA SER A 160 -9.06 5.46 -4.67
C SER A 160 -8.71 4.14 -5.33
N VAL A 161 -9.18 3.02 -4.79
CA VAL A 161 -8.94 1.68 -5.37
C VAL A 161 -9.69 1.50 -6.70
N ASP A 162 -9.17 0.62 -7.56
CA ASP A 162 -9.71 0.35 -8.89
C ASP A 162 -11.08 -0.32 -8.80
N GLU A 163 -11.20 -1.33 -7.93
CA GLU A 163 -12.47 -1.96 -7.58
C GLU A 163 -12.65 -2.05 -6.07
N PHE A 164 -13.89 -1.90 -5.61
CA PHE A 164 -14.28 -2.06 -4.21
C PHE A 164 -15.66 -2.70 -4.12
N VAL A 165 -15.77 -3.79 -3.36
CA VAL A 165 -17.00 -4.52 -3.11
C VAL A 165 -17.12 -4.78 -1.61
N CYS A 166 -18.24 -4.36 -1.03
CA CYS A 166 -18.63 -4.75 0.32
C CYS A 166 -19.62 -5.92 0.21
N THR A 167 -19.25 -7.07 0.76
CA THR A 167 -20.10 -8.27 0.80
C THR A 167 -20.71 -8.39 2.20
N PRO A 168 -22.06 -8.35 2.32
CA PRO A 168 -22.73 -8.49 3.61
C PRO A 168 -22.39 -9.80 4.33
N ALA A 169 -22.41 -9.77 5.66
CA ALA A 169 -22.25 -10.96 6.49
C ALA A 169 -23.14 -12.13 6.02
N GLY A 170 -22.56 -13.32 5.89
CA GLY A 170 -23.26 -14.53 5.44
C GLY A 170 -23.38 -14.69 3.92
N GLN A 171 -22.97 -13.69 3.12
CA GLN A 171 -22.86 -13.84 1.67
C GLN A 171 -21.44 -14.28 1.25
N VAL A 172 -21.34 -14.82 0.03
CA VAL A 172 -20.06 -15.27 -0.55
C VAL A 172 -19.39 -14.09 -1.25
N PRO A 173 -18.19 -13.66 -0.81
CA PRO A 173 -17.50 -12.56 -1.46
C PRO A 173 -16.88 -13.00 -2.80
N PRO A 174 -16.62 -12.08 -3.74
CA PRO A 174 -15.99 -12.42 -5.01
C PRO A 174 -14.60 -13.04 -4.79
N ALA A 175 -14.23 -14.05 -5.59
CA ALA A 175 -12.94 -14.71 -5.44
C ALA A 175 -11.79 -13.79 -5.90
N LEU A 176 -10.65 -13.85 -5.21
CA LEU A 176 -9.42 -13.24 -5.71
C LEU A 176 -8.88 -14.02 -6.93
N GLY A 177 -8.08 -13.36 -7.75
CA GLY A 177 -7.58 -13.88 -9.03
C GLY A 177 -8.55 -13.69 -10.19
N GLN A 178 -9.67 -12.99 -9.99
CA GLN A 178 -10.60 -12.64 -11.06
C GLN A 178 -10.21 -11.31 -11.74
N ASP A 179 -10.68 -11.16 -12.98
CA ASP A 179 -10.47 -9.97 -13.81
C ASP A 179 -11.22 -8.73 -13.30
N ASN A 180 -12.34 -8.94 -12.62
CA ASN A 180 -13.17 -7.94 -11.96
C ASN A 180 -13.93 -8.59 -10.80
N PHE A 181 -14.44 -7.77 -9.89
CA PHE A 181 -15.22 -8.23 -8.72
C PHE A 181 -16.71 -7.95 -8.84
N GLY A 182 -17.17 -7.51 -10.01
CA GLY A 182 -18.57 -7.17 -10.26
C GLY A 182 -18.95 -5.72 -9.92
N GLU A 183 -17.99 -4.84 -9.62
CA GLU A 183 -18.30 -3.42 -9.44
C GLU A 183 -18.63 -2.77 -10.79
N THR A 184 -19.86 -2.26 -10.94
CA THR A 184 -20.29 -1.57 -12.15
C THR A 184 -19.55 -0.24 -12.34
N SER A 185 -19.43 0.21 -13.58
CA SER A 185 -18.81 1.51 -13.89
C SER A 185 -19.52 2.69 -13.21
N GLU A 186 -20.85 2.61 -13.08
CA GLU A 186 -21.66 3.61 -12.38
C GLU A 186 -21.39 3.60 -10.87
N ALA A 187 -21.39 2.43 -10.23
CA ALA A 187 -21.07 2.28 -8.81
C ALA A 187 -19.66 2.80 -8.51
N ARG A 188 -18.70 2.47 -9.37
CA ARG A 188 -17.32 2.97 -9.30
C ARG A 188 -17.26 4.49 -9.42
N ALA A 189 -17.96 5.08 -10.39
CA ALA A 189 -18.00 6.53 -10.56
C ALA A 189 -18.60 7.24 -9.34
N HIS A 190 -19.72 6.72 -8.82
CA HIS A 190 -20.35 7.23 -7.60
C HIS A 190 -19.41 7.13 -6.39
N ARG A 191 -18.74 5.99 -6.20
CA ARG A 191 -17.75 5.78 -5.14
C ARG A 191 -16.58 6.75 -5.22
N LYS A 192 -16.03 6.98 -6.42
CA LYS A 192 -14.93 7.91 -6.65
C LYS A 192 -15.35 9.38 -6.41
N ALA A 193 -16.61 9.72 -6.71
CA ALA A 193 -17.17 11.04 -6.49
C ALA A 193 -17.68 11.27 -5.05
N ALA A 194 -17.85 10.21 -4.25
CA ALA A 194 -18.32 10.31 -2.88
C ALA A 194 -17.45 11.30 -2.09
N LYS A 195 -18.09 12.17 -1.31
CA LYS A 195 -17.42 13.15 -0.43
C LYS A 195 -17.42 12.73 1.04
N GLU A 196 -18.34 11.83 1.38
CA GLU A 196 -18.50 11.34 2.74
C GLU A 196 -17.44 10.29 3.09
N LEU A 197 -17.17 10.17 4.38
CA LEU A 197 -16.34 9.11 4.93
C LEU A 197 -17.10 7.78 4.78
N TYR A 198 -16.45 6.79 4.15
CA TYR A 198 -17.01 5.45 4.10
C TYR A 198 -16.91 4.78 5.47
N ARG A 199 -18.04 4.29 5.99
CA ARG A 199 -18.13 3.65 7.31
C ARG A 199 -17.96 2.14 7.16
N TYR A 200 -16.80 1.63 7.57
CA TYR A 200 -16.54 0.21 7.67
C TYR A 200 -17.16 -0.37 8.95
N ASN A 201 -17.50 -1.65 8.92
CA ASN A 201 -17.96 -2.43 10.07
C ASN A 201 -17.12 -3.72 10.21
N THR A 202 -17.41 -4.49 11.25
CA THR A 202 -16.66 -5.71 11.60
C THR A 202 -17.36 -7.01 11.17
N HIS A 203 -18.45 -6.91 10.39
CA HIS A 203 -19.29 -8.05 10.01
C HIS A 203 -19.25 -8.34 8.50
N ASP A 204 -19.04 -7.31 7.69
CA ASP A 204 -18.96 -7.44 6.24
C ASP A 204 -17.56 -7.85 5.80
N THR A 205 -17.46 -8.39 4.59
CA THR A 205 -16.19 -8.70 3.92
C THR A 205 -15.93 -7.68 2.82
N TYR A 206 -14.79 -7.01 2.89
CA TYR A 206 -14.36 -6.02 1.91
C TYR A 206 -13.40 -6.67 0.93
N THR A 207 -13.74 -6.61 -0.36
CA THR A 207 -12.87 -7.06 -1.46
C THR A 207 -12.52 -5.88 -2.33
N PHE A 208 -11.24 -5.62 -2.54
CA PHE A 208 -10.79 -4.51 -3.36
C PHE A 208 -9.51 -4.83 -4.10
N SER A 209 -9.23 -4.09 -5.15
CA SER A 209 -7.95 -4.18 -5.84
C SER A 209 -7.40 -2.84 -6.23
N PHE A 210 -6.08 -2.77 -6.27
CA PHE A 210 -5.40 -1.62 -6.86
C PHE A 210 -4.22 -2.09 -7.69
N PHE A 211 -4.00 -1.41 -8.80
CA PHE A 211 -2.85 -1.63 -9.66
C PHE A 211 -2.18 -0.29 -9.97
N SER A 212 -0.94 -0.38 -10.44
CA SER A 212 -0.27 0.76 -11.05
C SER A 212 0.42 0.31 -12.32
N TYR A 213 0.66 1.26 -13.19
CA TYR A 213 1.60 1.14 -14.31
C TYR A 213 2.74 2.16 -14.20
N TYR A 214 2.84 2.88 -13.08
CA TYR A 214 3.87 3.90 -12.86
C TYR A 214 5.08 3.41 -12.05
N ILE A 215 4.97 2.22 -11.46
CA ILE A 215 6.04 1.62 -10.64
C ILE A 215 6.21 0.17 -11.06
N ASP A 216 7.42 -0.19 -11.45
CA ASP A 216 7.82 -1.56 -11.71
C ASP A 216 8.60 -2.08 -10.50
N PHE A 217 8.03 -3.04 -9.76
CA PHE A 217 8.69 -3.64 -8.60
C PHE A 217 9.71 -4.72 -8.98
N VAL A 218 9.58 -5.33 -10.16
CA VAL A 218 10.56 -6.32 -10.65
C VAL A 218 11.85 -5.60 -11.02
N GLU A 219 11.70 -4.48 -11.72
CA GLU A 219 12.81 -3.62 -12.13
C GLU A 219 13.10 -2.50 -11.13
N TRP A 220 12.41 -2.43 -9.99
CA TRP A 220 12.57 -1.40 -8.95
C TRP A 220 12.72 0.03 -9.52
N LYS A 221 11.78 0.45 -10.38
CA LYS A 221 11.81 1.72 -11.12
C LYS A 221 10.45 2.43 -11.13
N VAL A 222 10.48 3.74 -11.17
CA VAL A 222 9.40 4.57 -11.73
C VAL A 222 9.43 4.42 -13.25
N VAL A 223 8.27 4.10 -13.84
CA VAL A 223 8.11 3.86 -15.27
C VAL A 223 6.89 4.61 -15.80
N HIS A 224 6.83 4.87 -17.10
CA HIS A 224 5.65 5.39 -17.80
C HIS A 224 5.06 6.73 -17.31
N VAL A 225 5.78 7.49 -16.49
CA VAL A 225 5.34 8.81 -16.03
C VAL A 225 5.56 9.84 -17.15
N PRO A 226 4.51 10.56 -17.60
CA PRO A 226 4.64 11.55 -18.65
C PRO A 226 5.70 12.61 -18.33
N GLY A 227 6.61 12.87 -19.28
CA GLY A 227 7.65 13.88 -19.13
C GLY A 227 8.82 13.51 -18.21
N LEU A 228 8.85 12.29 -17.65
CA LEU A 228 9.99 11.78 -16.88
C LEU A 228 10.64 10.59 -17.58
N PRO A 229 11.98 10.44 -17.50
CA PRO A 229 12.64 9.19 -17.87
C PRO A 229 12.23 8.07 -16.91
N MET A 230 12.63 6.84 -17.19
CA MET A 230 12.60 5.78 -16.17
C MET A 230 13.60 6.13 -15.06
N ILE A 231 13.16 6.06 -13.81
CA ILE A 231 13.96 6.46 -12.65
C ILE A 231 14.03 5.30 -11.68
N ASN A 232 15.23 4.84 -11.39
CA ASN A 232 15.51 3.90 -10.33
C ASN A 232 14.96 4.37 -8.97
N LEU A 233 14.18 3.54 -8.28
CA LEU A 233 13.51 3.93 -7.03
C LEU A 233 14.51 4.24 -5.91
N GLU A 234 15.71 3.64 -5.94
CA GLU A 234 16.79 3.93 -5.00
C GLU A 234 17.27 5.39 -5.05
N ARG A 235 16.92 6.16 -6.11
CA ARG A 235 17.20 7.60 -6.12
C ARG A 235 16.38 8.39 -5.10
N PHE A 236 15.23 7.87 -4.68
CA PHE A 236 14.29 8.54 -3.79
C PHE A 236 14.51 8.14 -2.31
N TRP A 237 14.78 6.87 -2.05
CA TRP A 237 14.90 6.33 -0.69
C TRP A 237 16.06 5.34 -0.51
N ASN A 238 17.09 5.43 -1.35
CA ASN A 238 18.30 4.62 -1.28
C ASN A 238 17.98 3.11 -1.25
N ASP A 239 18.52 2.39 -0.29
CA ASP A 239 18.34 0.97 -0.06
C ASP A 239 17.18 0.65 0.90
N MET A 240 16.40 1.65 1.31
CA MET A 240 15.27 1.43 2.21
C MET A 240 14.20 0.55 1.55
N PRO A 241 13.57 -0.37 2.31
CA PRO A 241 12.43 -1.11 1.81
C PRO A 241 11.23 -0.19 1.58
N LEU A 242 10.35 -0.58 0.66
CA LEU A 242 9.06 0.05 0.45
C LEU A 242 7.97 -0.81 1.10
N ARG A 243 7.09 -0.18 1.87
CA ARG A 243 5.94 -0.83 2.51
C ARG A 243 4.66 -0.46 1.76
N ILE A 244 3.91 -1.46 1.29
CA ILE A 244 2.52 -1.27 0.91
C ILE A 244 1.68 -1.37 2.18
N VAL A 245 0.98 -0.30 2.52
CA VAL A 245 0.26 -0.17 3.79
C VAL A 245 -1.21 0.12 3.58
N SER A 246 -2.03 -0.39 4.49
CA SER A 246 -3.39 0.08 4.75
C SER A 246 -3.49 0.43 6.23
N TYR A 247 -3.96 1.63 6.55
CA TYR A 247 -4.11 2.09 7.93
C TYR A 247 -5.26 3.09 8.05
N SER A 248 -5.81 3.26 9.24
CA SER A 248 -6.59 4.47 9.56
C SER A 248 -5.78 5.42 10.41
N VAL A 249 -6.19 6.67 10.40
CA VAL A 249 -5.69 7.70 11.31
C VAL A 249 -6.87 8.15 12.14
N ALA A 250 -6.68 8.26 13.45
CA ALA A 250 -7.71 8.76 14.36
C ALA A 250 -8.24 10.12 13.86
N ALA A 251 -9.56 10.22 13.67
CA ALA A 251 -10.19 11.50 13.38
C ALA A 251 -10.05 12.46 14.57
N GLU A 252 -9.99 13.77 14.32
CA GLU A 252 -10.16 14.74 15.40
C GLU A 252 -11.57 14.58 16.00
N GLN A 253 -11.65 14.49 17.33
CA GLN A 253 -12.91 14.27 18.05
C GLN A 253 -13.97 15.29 17.62
N GLY A 254 -15.15 14.81 17.22
CA GLY A 254 -16.30 15.66 16.88
C GLY A 254 -16.47 16.01 15.40
N THR A 255 -15.68 15.43 14.49
CA THR A 255 -15.81 15.71 13.04
C THR A 255 -16.25 14.47 12.24
N GLU A 256 -17.45 14.51 11.68
CA GLU A 256 -17.97 13.43 10.80
C GLU A 256 -17.58 13.60 9.32
N GLN A 257 -16.81 14.64 8.97
CA GLN A 257 -16.39 14.92 7.60
C GLN A 257 -15.05 14.25 7.27
N ARG A 258 -14.71 14.16 5.97
CA ARG A 258 -13.35 13.80 5.51
C ARG A 258 -12.36 14.90 5.93
N HIS A 259 -11.99 14.94 7.20
CA HIS A 259 -10.92 15.81 7.65
C HIS A 259 -9.59 15.22 7.21
N LYS A 260 -8.85 16.02 6.45
CA LYS A 260 -7.45 15.75 6.17
C LYS A 260 -6.67 16.15 7.41
N LYS A 261 -6.34 15.18 8.27
CA LYS A 261 -5.37 15.44 9.34
C LYS A 261 -4.08 15.91 8.69
N GLU A 262 -3.49 16.98 9.24
CA GLU A 262 -2.31 17.59 8.62
C GLU A 262 -1.09 16.65 8.61
N ALA A 263 -1.00 15.76 9.61
CA ALA A 263 0.08 14.77 9.72
C ALA A 263 -0.45 13.37 10.07
N HIS A 264 0.12 12.36 9.41
CA HIS A 264 -0.13 10.93 9.66
C HIS A 264 1.05 10.35 10.46
N THR A 265 1.18 10.73 11.73
CA THR A 265 2.28 10.27 12.59
C THR A 265 2.13 8.79 12.90
N GLN A 266 3.24 8.12 13.24
CA GLN A 266 3.19 6.68 13.53
C GLN A 266 2.29 6.32 14.72
N GLN A 267 2.23 7.18 15.74
CA GLN A 267 1.40 6.95 16.92
C GLN A 267 -0.11 6.97 16.62
N ASP A 268 -0.50 7.71 15.59
CA ASP A 268 -1.91 7.91 15.22
C ASP A 268 -2.44 6.86 14.23
N LYS A 269 -1.56 5.97 13.74
CA LYS A 269 -1.90 4.96 12.75
C LYS A 269 -2.32 3.65 13.39
N GLU A 270 -3.47 3.14 12.95
CA GLU A 270 -3.82 1.73 13.13
C GLU A 270 -3.63 0.99 11.81
N TYR A 271 -2.64 0.10 11.76
CA TYR A 271 -2.35 -0.68 10.55
C TYR A 271 -3.26 -1.90 10.42
N TYR A 272 -3.87 -2.04 9.24
CA TYR A 272 -4.66 -3.20 8.83
C TYR A 272 -3.86 -4.15 7.95
N MET A 273 -2.94 -3.60 7.17
CA MET A 273 -2.02 -4.36 6.32
C MET A 273 -0.70 -3.60 6.25
N CYS A 274 0.42 -4.31 6.33
CA CYS A 274 1.74 -3.78 6.00
C CYS A 274 2.56 -4.88 5.35
N VAL A 275 2.85 -4.71 4.06
CA VAL A 275 3.66 -5.62 3.25
C VAL A 275 4.95 -4.91 2.88
N GLU A 276 6.07 -5.36 3.44
CA GLU A 276 7.38 -4.79 3.20
C GLU A 276 8.07 -5.50 2.04
N MET A 277 8.52 -4.72 1.05
CA MET A 277 9.31 -5.16 -0.09
C MET A 277 10.73 -4.65 0.07
N ASN A 278 11.66 -5.58 0.25
CA ASN A 278 13.08 -5.28 0.39
C ASN A 278 13.80 -5.50 -0.97
N PRO A 279 14.39 -4.43 -1.56
CA PRO A 279 15.01 -4.49 -2.87
C PRO A 279 16.52 -4.80 -2.84
N SER A 280 17.10 -5.15 -1.69
CA SER A 280 18.57 -5.21 -1.53
C SER A 280 19.27 -6.05 -2.60
N ALA A 281 18.70 -7.21 -3.00
CA ALA A 281 19.30 -8.03 -4.05
C ALA A 281 19.21 -7.37 -5.44
N ILE A 282 18.10 -6.68 -5.75
CA ILE A 282 17.98 -5.91 -7.00
C ILE A 282 19.00 -4.77 -7.01
N VAL A 283 19.09 -3.99 -5.93
CA VAL A 283 19.99 -2.83 -5.84
C VAL A 283 21.46 -3.26 -5.89
N ALA A 284 21.80 -4.40 -5.28
CA ALA A 284 23.17 -4.93 -5.29
C ALA A 284 23.67 -5.25 -6.70
N THR A 285 22.80 -5.65 -7.64
CA THR A 285 23.22 -5.94 -9.03
C THR A 285 23.56 -4.70 -9.87
N ARG A 286 23.27 -3.50 -9.38
CA ARG A 286 23.47 -2.22 -10.10
C ARG A 286 24.65 -1.41 -9.59
N ARG A 287 25.23 -1.83 -8.47
CA ARG A 287 26.43 -1.24 -7.87
C ARG A 287 27.64 -1.97 -8.41
#